data_AF-A0A8H6PQF5-F1
#
_entry.id   AF-A0A8H6PQF5-F1
#
_cell.length_a   1.000
_cell.length_b   1.000
_cell.length_c   1.000
_cell.angle_alpha   90.00
_cell.angle_beta   90.00
_cell.angle_gamma   90.00
#
_symmetry.space_group_name_H-M   'P 1'
#
loop_
_entity.id
_entity.type
_entity.pdbx_description
1 polymer ?
#
loop_
_entity_poly.entity_id
_entity_poly.type
_entity_poly.pdbx_seq_one_letter_code
_entity_poly.pdbx_strand_id
1 'polypeptide(L)'
;MMEDIVGDYKDKTVTLEDFPWFDGGVKMASVHPCRHASVMKTLLDRADAALKIRREKLKQAHSAAEANRIASASERGLEGLVDETRGLSLNEQHGYAAGGEEWEVLQRDEEDQVAIRVDQYLVVFLKFIASVTPGIEHDFTMGV
;
A
#
# COMPACT_ATOMS: atom_id res chain seq x y z
N MET A 1 -11.84 -30.99 -5.35
CA MET A 1 -11.70 -30.13 -6.56
C MET A 1 -12.87 -29.17 -6.69
N MET A 2 -14.12 -29.61 -6.94
CA MET A 2 -15.26 -28.70 -7.10
C MET A 2 -16.01 -28.36 -5.79
N GLU A 3 -15.60 -28.95 -4.67
CA GLU A 3 -16.15 -28.73 -3.32
C GLU A 3 -15.43 -27.59 -2.60
N ASP A 4 -14.19 -27.31 -3.00
CA ASP A 4 -13.31 -26.28 -2.44
C ASP A 4 -13.56 -24.89 -3.04
N ILE A 5 -14.50 -24.81 -3.99
CA ILE A 5 -14.82 -23.63 -4.80
C ILE A 5 -16.15 -23.08 -4.35
N VAL A 6 -16.20 -21.77 -4.11
CA VAL A 6 -17.45 -21.09 -3.76
C VAL A 6 -18.47 -21.26 -4.89
N GLY A 7 -19.69 -21.71 -4.54
CA GLY A 7 -20.73 -22.09 -5.49
C GLY A 7 -21.03 -21.04 -6.56
N ASP A 8 -20.99 -19.75 -6.21
CA ASP A 8 -21.24 -18.66 -7.15
C ASP A 8 -20.19 -18.53 -8.27
N TYR A 9 -18.95 -18.97 -8.03
CA TYR A 9 -17.85 -18.95 -8.99
C TYR A 9 -17.71 -20.25 -9.76
N LYS A 10 -18.17 -21.36 -9.17
CA LYS A 10 -18.15 -22.70 -9.76
C LYS A 10 -18.80 -22.74 -11.14
N ASP A 11 -20.02 -22.23 -11.25
CA ASP A 11 -20.81 -22.35 -12.49
C ASP A 11 -20.48 -21.26 -13.53
N LYS A 12 -19.70 -20.24 -13.14
CA LYS A 12 -19.45 -19.06 -13.99
C LYS A 12 -18.03 -18.97 -14.52
N THR A 13 -17.06 -19.46 -13.76
CA THR A 13 -15.65 -19.18 -14.02
C THR A 13 -14.76 -20.40 -13.97
N VAL A 14 -15.22 -21.53 -13.42
CA VAL A 14 -14.37 -22.72 -13.25
C VAL A 14 -14.75 -23.79 -14.25
N THR A 15 -13.76 -24.28 -14.98
CA THR A 15 -13.89 -25.41 -15.91
C THR A 15 -12.87 -26.49 -15.57
N LEU A 16 -13.22 -27.76 -15.82
CA LEU A 16 -12.27 -28.87 -15.77
C LEU A 16 -11.67 -29.02 -17.17
N GLU A 17 -10.41 -28.62 -17.34
CA GLU A 17 -9.70 -28.70 -18.61
C GLU A 17 -8.40 -29.50 -18.47
N ASP A 18 -7.94 -30.03 -19.59
CA ASP A 18 -6.68 -30.76 -19.65
C ASP A 18 -5.53 -29.76 -19.60
N PHE A 19 -4.53 -30.05 -18.78
CA PHE A 19 -3.45 -29.11 -18.57
C PHE A 19 -2.56 -28.97 -19.82
N PRO A 20 -2.41 -27.76 -20.40
CA PRO A 20 -1.82 -27.62 -21.74
C PRO A 20 -0.34 -27.99 -21.83
N TRP A 21 0.39 -27.97 -20.71
CA TRP A 21 1.84 -28.19 -20.67
C TRP A 21 2.25 -29.52 -20.05
N PHE A 22 1.32 -30.45 -19.88
CA PHE A 22 1.61 -31.79 -19.39
C PHE A 22 1.03 -32.84 -20.32
N ASP A 23 1.91 -33.64 -20.95
CA ASP A 23 1.58 -34.69 -21.94
C ASP A 23 0.73 -35.86 -21.38
N GLY A 24 0.40 -35.82 -20.08
CA GLY A 24 -0.41 -36.83 -19.40
C GLY A 24 -1.92 -36.58 -19.37
N GLY A 25 -2.43 -35.47 -19.95
CA GLY A 25 -3.87 -35.19 -19.97
C GLY A 25 -4.49 -35.13 -18.57
N VAL A 26 -3.76 -34.58 -17.59
CA VAL A 26 -4.25 -34.45 -16.22
C VAL A 26 -5.33 -33.37 -16.22
N LYS A 27 -6.56 -33.79 -15.93
CA LYS A 27 -7.70 -32.87 -15.76
C LYS A 27 -7.50 -32.04 -14.52
N MET A 28 -7.42 -30.73 -14.70
CA MET A 28 -7.30 -29.76 -13.61
C MET A 28 -8.44 -28.76 -13.64
N ALA A 29 -8.80 -28.27 -12.46
CA ALA A 29 -9.72 -27.14 -12.34
C ALA A 29 -8.99 -25.85 -12.72
N SER A 30 -9.53 -25.13 -13.69
CA SER A 30 -9.00 -23.87 -14.18
C SER A 30 -10.03 -22.76 -14.06
N VAL A 31 -9.57 -21.57 -13.68
CA VAL A 31 -10.40 -20.36 -13.61
C VAL A 31 -10.22 -19.57 -14.91
N HIS A 32 -11.31 -19.43 -15.67
CA HIS A 32 -11.28 -18.80 -16.98
C HIS A 32 -11.01 -17.28 -16.90
N PRO A 33 -10.07 -16.74 -17.71
CA PRO A 33 -9.53 -15.39 -17.49
C PRO A 33 -10.40 -14.22 -17.97
N CYS A 34 -11.52 -14.46 -18.66
CA CYS A 34 -12.30 -13.42 -19.35
C CYS A 34 -12.79 -12.28 -18.46
N ARG A 35 -12.94 -12.49 -17.14
CA ARG A 35 -13.36 -11.46 -16.18
C ARG A 35 -12.24 -10.97 -15.27
N HIS A 36 -11.04 -11.52 -15.36
CA HIS A 36 -9.93 -11.17 -14.47
C HIS A 36 -9.55 -9.69 -14.60
N ALA A 37 -9.49 -9.15 -15.81
CA ALA A 37 -9.15 -7.74 -16.04
C ALA A 37 -10.14 -6.77 -15.36
N SER A 38 -11.45 -7.03 -15.47
CA SER A 38 -12.48 -6.17 -14.85
C SER A 38 -12.45 -6.24 -13.32
N VAL A 39 -12.22 -7.43 -12.77
CA VAL A 39 -12.13 -7.63 -11.32
C VAL A 39 -10.88 -6.95 -10.78
N MET A 40 -9.74 -7.15 -11.46
CA MET A 40 -8.47 -6.61 -11.04
C MET A 40 -8.45 -5.09 -11.05
N LYS A 41 -9.00 -4.46 -12.10
CA LYS A 41 -9.17 -3.00 -12.14
C LYS A 41 -9.92 -2.48 -10.91
N THR A 42 -11.03 -3.13 -10.56
CA THR A 42 -11.84 -2.75 -9.40
C THR A 42 -11.09 -2.94 -8.08
N LEU A 43 -10.22 -3.96 -7.97
CA LEU A 43 -9.40 -4.20 -6.80
C LEU A 43 -8.28 -3.16 -6.67
N LEU A 44 -7.64 -2.79 -7.78
CA LEU A 44 -6.60 -1.75 -7.84
C LEU A 44 -7.19 -0.38 -7.46
N ASP A 45 -8.32 0.02 -8.08
CA ASP A 45 -9.00 1.30 -7.78
C ASP A 45 -9.38 1.41 -6.28
N ARG A 46 -9.83 0.30 -5.68
CA ARG A 46 -10.14 0.24 -4.23
C ARG A 46 -8.89 0.34 -3.37
N ALA A 47 -7.78 -0.27 -3.79
CA ALA A 47 -6.51 -0.19 -3.08
C ALA A 47 -5.93 1.24 -3.13
N ASP A 48 -6.01 1.90 -4.29
CA ASP A 48 -5.63 3.30 -4.48
C ASP A 48 -6.43 4.22 -3.55
N ALA A 49 -7.76 4.07 -3.52
CA ALA A 49 -8.64 4.84 -2.64
C ALA A 49 -8.32 4.58 -1.15
N ALA A 50 -8.07 3.34 -0.76
CA ALA A 50 -7.72 2.97 0.62
C ALA A 50 -6.37 3.55 1.05
N LEU A 51 -5.36 3.56 0.16
CA LEU A 51 -4.07 4.19 0.45
C LEU A 51 -4.18 5.72 0.56
N LYS A 52 -4.97 6.36 -0.30
CA LYS A 52 -5.22 7.81 -0.22
C LYS A 52 -5.79 8.19 1.15
N ILE A 53 -6.82 7.48 1.61
CA ILE A 53 -7.41 7.68 2.95
C ILE A 53 -6.39 7.45 4.06
N ARG A 54 -5.55 6.41 3.96
CA ARG A 54 -4.54 6.11 4.99
C ARG A 54 -3.46 7.19 5.05
N ARG A 55 -3.01 7.70 3.91
CA ARG A 55 -2.04 8.80 3.81
C ARG A 55 -2.61 10.09 4.38
N GLU A 56 -3.85 10.44 4.04
CA GLU A 56 -4.53 11.62 4.59
C GLU A 56 -4.66 11.53 6.12
N LYS A 57 -5.05 10.37 6.66
CA LYS A 57 -5.12 10.15 8.11
C LYS A 57 -3.75 10.26 8.78
N LEU A 58 -2.69 9.74 8.15
CA LEU A 58 -1.32 9.86 8.67
C LEU A 58 -0.85 11.31 8.66
N LYS A 59 -1.11 12.07 7.59
CA LYS A 59 -0.81 13.51 7.52
C LYS A 59 -1.57 14.31 8.56
N GLN A 60 -2.87 14.03 8.76
CA GLN A 60 -3.69 14.65 9.81
C GLN A 60 -3.20 14.29 11.21
N ALA A 61 -2.77 13.05 11.43
CA ALA A 61 -2.16 12.65 12.69
C ALA A 61 -0.82 13.35 12.93
N HIS A 62 -0.01 13.52 11.88
CA HIS A 62 1.27 14.23 11.96
C HIS A 62 1.08 15.73 12.19
N SER A 63 0.11 16.37 11.52
CA SER A 63 -0.21 17.78 11.73
C SER A 63 -0.90 18.04 13.07
N ALA A 64 -1.71 17.10 13.58
CA ALA A 64 -2.27 17.18 14.93
C ALA A 64 -1.19 16.96 16.01
N ALA A 65 -0.26 16.03 15.80
CA ALA A 65 0.89 15.84 16.71
C ALA A 65 1.86 17.03 16.68
N GLU A 66 2.01 17.69 15.53
CA GLU A 66 2.79 18.92 15.38
C GLU A 66 2.08 20.12 16.01
N ALA A 67 0.78 20.29 15.76
CA ALA A 67 -0.02 21.33 16.40
C ALA A 67 -0.05 21.19 17.93
N ASN A 68 -0.08 19.97 18.45
CA ASN A 68 -0.01 19.71 19.89
C ASN A 68 1.40 19.95 20.46
N ARG A 69 2.46 19.71 19.68
CA ARG A 69 3.82 20.16 20.02
C ARG A 69 3.94 21.69 20.08
N ILE A 70 3.36 22.40 19.13
CA ILE A 70 3.36 23.87 19.10
C ILE A 70 2.51 24.46 20.23
N ALA A 71 1.34 23.87 20.52
CA ALA A 71 0.49 24.29 21.63
C ALA A 71 1.17 24.07 23.00
N SER A 72 1.82 22.93 23.20
CA SER A 72 2.59 22.65 24.43
C SER A 72 3.87 23.50 24.54
N ALA A 73 4.46 23.93 23.42
CA ALA A 73 5.53 24.92 23.38
C ALA A 73 5.03 26.35 23.68
N SER A 74 3.74 26.64 23.48
CA SER A 74 3.14 27.93 23.85
C SER A 74 2.77 28.01 25.34
N GLU A 75 2.50 26.89 26.02
CA GLU A 75 2.28 26.83 27.48
C GLU A 75 3.59 26.75 28.27
N ARG A 76 4.63 26.11 27.73
CA ARG A 76 5.99 26.16 28.26
C ARG A 76 6.66 27.42 27.74
N GLY A 77 6.58 28.51 28.50
CA GLY A 77 7.28 29.77 28.18
C GLY A 77 8.79 29.59 27.93
N LEU A 78 9.48 30.71 27.68
CA LEU A 78 10.89 30.88 27.25
C LEU A 78 11.96 29.90 27.81
N GLU A 79 11.66 29.20 28.91
CA GLU A 79 12.41 28.12 29.53
C GLU A 79 12.54 26.83 28.68
N GLY A 80 11.62 26.55 27.75
CA GLY A 80 11.76 25.42 26.80
C GLY A 80 12.78 25.70 25.68
N LEU A 81 12.94 26.98 25.30
CA LEU A 81 13.77 27.42 24.19
C LEU A 81 15.28 27.37 24.51
N VAL A 82 15.64 27.51 25.79
CA VAL A 82 17.04 27.44 26.27
C VAL A 82 17.61 26.01 26.28
N ASP A 83 16.75 24.99 26.37
CA ASP A 83 17.19 23.59 26.31
C ASP A 83 17.43 23.15 24.85
N GLU A 84 16.59 23.63 23.93
CA GLU A 84 16.72 23.33 22.49
C GLU A 84 17.88 24.10 21.83
N THR A 85 18.12 25.36 22.24
CA THR A 85 19.33 26.11 21.81
C THR A 85 20.63 25.54 22.37
N ARG A 86 20.58 24.82 23.50
CA ARG A 86 21.74 24.07 24.03
C ARG A 86 22.07 22.84 23.19
N GLY A 87 21.06 22.20 22.59
CA GLY A 87 21.23 21.07 21.66
C GLY A 87 21.77 21.47 20.28
N LEU A 88 21.63 22.74 19.88
CA LEU A 88 22.07 23.26 18.57
C LEU A 88 23.45 23.93 18.59
N SER A 89 24.13 23.97 19.73
CA SER A 89 25.48 24.55 19.83
C SER A 89 26.53 23.59 19.27
N LEU A 90 26.67 23.61 17.95
CA LEU A 90 27.71 22.93 17.18
C LEU A 90 29.00 23.75 17.18
N ASN A 91 30.10 23.10 17.54
CA ASN A 91 31.46 23.63 17.43
C ASN A 91 31.84 23.77 15.94
N GLU A 92 32.13 25.00 15.51
CA GLU A 92 32.28 25.41 14.11
C GLU A 92 33.67 25.09 13.51
N GLN A 93 33.70 24.55 12.28
CA GLN A 93 34.49 25.19 11.22
C GLN A 93 34.12 24.80 9.78
N HIS A 94 33.95 25.87 8.98
CA HIS A 94 34.01 26.01 7.51
C HIS A 94 32.72 25.86 6.68
N GLY A 95 32.05 27.00 6.52
CA GLY A 95 31.93 27.72 5.24
C GLY A 95 31.00 27.14 4.19
N TYR A 96 29.88 27.81 3.92
CA TYR A 96 29.46 28.35 2.61
C TYR A 96 28.22 29.23 2.79
N ALA A 97 28.05 30.15 1.85
CA ALA A 97 27.23 31.35 1.95
C ALA A 97 25.72 31.12 1.76
N ALA A 98 24.96 31.99 2.44
CA ALA A 98 23.74 32.69 2.01
C ALA A 98 22.82 32.02 0.96
N GLY A 99 21.58 31.77 1.36
CA GLY A 99 20.46 31.62 0.45
C GLY A 99 19.28 30.99 1.17
N GLY A 100 18.17 31.72 1.28
CA GLY A 100 16.92 31.14 1.76
C GLY A 100 16.49 30.02 0.84
N GLU A 101 16.67 28.78 1.30
CA GLU A 101 15.90 27.63 0.87
C GLU A 101 14.98 27.28 2.03
N GLU A 102 13.91 28.07 2.14
CA GLU A 102 12.62 27.51 2.48
C GLU A 102 12.53 26.17 1.74
N TRP A 103 12.54 25.08 2.50
CA TRP A 103 12.20 23.76 1.98
C TRP A 103 10.75 23.82 1.54
N GLU A 104 10.47 24.52 0.44
CA GLU A 104 9.27 24.35 -0.34
C GLU A 104 9.43 22.96 -0.94
N VAL A 105 9.04 21.95 -0.16
CA VAL A 105 8.76 20.62 -0.67
C VAL A 105 7.71 20.85 -1.73
N LEU A 106 8.17 20.99 -2.98
CA LEU A 106 7.31 20.97 -4.13
C LEU A 106 6.47 19.72 -3.95
N GLN A 107 5.19 19.90 -3.58
CA GLN A 107 4.14 18.88 -3.61
C GLN A 107 3.89 18.55 -5.08
N ARG A 108 4.93 18.03 -5.72
CA ARG A 108 4.91 17.63 -7.10
C ARG A 108 4.40 16.20 -7.08
N ASP A 109 3.13 16.09 -7.45
CA ASP A 109 2.48 14.86 -7.90
C ASP A 109 2.19 13.83 -6.78
N GLU A 110 1.61 14.26 -5.65
CA GLU A 110 1.03 13.31 -4.66
C GLU A 110 -0.24 12.60 -5.16
N GLU A 111 -0.83 13.04 -6.27
CA GLU A 111 -2.02 12.44 -6.86
C GLU A 111 -1.72 11.22 -7.75
N ASP A 112 -0.50 11.07 -8.26
CA ASP A 112 -0.12 10.02 -9.22
C ASP A 112 0.72 8.87 -8.62
N GLN A 113 0.90 8.83 -7.29
CA GLN A 113 1.53 7.68 -6.64
C GLN A 113 0.59 6.47 -6.63
N VAL A 114 0.64 5.70 -7.72
CA VAL A 114 -0.01 4.39 -7.88
C VAL A 114 0.24 3.53 -6.64
N ALA A 115 -0.83 3.04 -6.00
CA ALA A 115 -0.72 2.26 -4.77
C ALA A 115 0.02 0.95 -4.97
N ILE A 116 -0.11 0.37 -6.16
CA ILE A 116 0.32 -0.99 -6.47
C ILE A 116 1.12 -0.96 -7.77
N ARG A 117 2.42 -1.31 -7.67
CA ARG A 117 3.25 -1.47 -8.85
C ARG A 117 2.91 -2.79 -9.57
N VAL A 118 3.19 -2.86 -10.87
CA VAL A 118 2.92 -4.03 -11.72
C VAL A 118 3.56 -5.33 -11.20
N ASP A 119 4.70 -5.25 -10.50
CA ASP A 119 5.36 -6.40 -9.84
C ASP A 119 4.50 -7.04 -8.75
N GLN A 120 3.62 -6.26 -8.11
CA GLN A 120 2.71 -6.73 -7.05
C GLN A 120 1.38 -7.30 -7.60
N TYR A 121 1.17 -7.26 -8.91
CA TYR A 121 -0.07 -7.73 -9.54
C TYR A 121 -0.42 -9.18 -9.17
N LEU A 122 0.58 -10.07 -9.19
CA LEU A 122 0.37 -11.49 -8.89
C LEU A 122 -0.05 -11.73 -7.44
N VAL A 123 0.39 -10.89 -6.50
CA VAL A 123 -0.03 -10.98 -5.08
C VAL A 123 -1.49 -10.60 -4.93
N VAL A 124 -1.94 -9.55 -5.63
CA VAL A 124 -3.36 -9.16 -5.64
C VAL A 124 -4.21 -10.22 -6.34
N PHE A 125 -3.70 -10.82 -7.41
CA PHE A 125 -4.37 -11.91 -8.12
C PHE A 125 -4.50 -13.16 -7.27
N LEU A 126 -3.44 -13.55 -6.56
CA LEU A 126 -3.45 -14.65 -5.60
C LEU A 126 -4.47 -14.43 -4.49
N LYS A 127 -4.59 -13.20 -3.98
CA LYS A 127 -5.64 -12.83 -3.01
C LYS A 127 -7.05 -12.96 -3.58
N PHE A 128 -7.24 -12.65 -4.85
CA PHE A 128 -8.51 -12.90 -5.54
C PHE A 128 -8.80 -14.41 -5.67
N ILE A 129 -7.83 -15.22 -6.07
CA ILE A 129 -7.99 -16.68 -6.16
C ILE A 129 -8.32 -17.30 -4.80
N ALA A 130 -7.69 -16.81 -3.71
CA ALA A 130 -8.02 -17.20 -2.34
C ALA A 130 -9.51 -17.00 -2.01
N SER A 131 -10.12 -15.92 -2.54
CA SER A 131 -11.55 -15.64 -2.34
C SER A 131 -12.46 -16.59 -3.13
N VAL A 132 -11.96 -17.16 -4.23
CA VAL A 132 -12.67 -18.14 -5.06
C VAL A 132 -12.55 -19.55 -4.46
N THR A 133 -11.42 -19.87 -3.84
CA THR A 133 -11.12 -21.18 -3.23
C THR A 133 -10.78 -21.05 -1.73
N PRO A 134 -11.77 -20.74 -0.86
CA PRO A 134 -11.51 -20.51 0.57
C PRO A 134 -11.09 -21.78 1.31
N GLY A 135 -11.37 -22.96 0.75
CA GLY A 135 -10.95 -24.25 1.32
C GLY A 135 -9.49 -24.60 1.08
N ILE A 136 -8.76 -23.80 0.29
CA ILE A 136 -7.35 -24.03 -0.04
C ILE A 136 -6.51 -23.01 0.72
N GLU A 137 -5.55 -23.50 1.52
CA GLU A 137 -4.55 -22.65 2.15
C GLU A 137 -3.54 -22.21 1.10
N HIS A 138 -3.43 -20.90 0.93
CA HIS A 138 -2.47 -20.26 0.04
C HIS A 138 -1.46 -19.52 0.91
N ASP A 139 -0.17 -19.80 0.73
CA ASP A 139 0.91 -19.04 1.37
C ASP A 139 1.17 -17.76 0.57
N PHE A 140 0.94 -16.60 1.19
CA PHE A 140 1.14 -15.28 0.59
C PHE A 140 2.28 -14.51 1.25
N THR A 141 3.35 -15.16 1.73
CA THR A 141 4.46 -14.52 2.47
C THR A 141 5.16 -13.39 1.69
N MET A 142 4.50 -12.24 1.67
CA MET A 142 5.03 -10.89 1.76
C MET A 142 4.74 -10.47 3.20
N GLY A 143 5.60 -10.89 4.13
CA GLY A 143 5.58 -10.38 5.49
C GLY A 143 5.65 -8.85 5.44
N VAL A 144 4.58 -8.19 5.89
CA VAL A 144 4.58 -6.78 6.25
C VAL A 144 5.18 -6.66 7.65
#